data_AF-A0A7L4ZFZ1-F1
#
_entry.id   AF-A0A7L4ZFZ1-F1
#
_cell.length_a   1.000
_cell.length_b   1.000
_cell.length_c   1.000
_cell.angle_alpha   90.00
_cell.angle_beta   90.00
_cell.angle_gamma   90.00
#
_symmetry.space_group_name_H-M   'P 1'
#
loop_
_entity.id
_entity.type
_entity.pdbx_description
1 polymer ?
#
loop_
_entity_poly.entity_id
_entity_poly.type
_entity_poly.pdbx_seq_one_letter_code
_entity_poly.pdbx_strand_id
1 'polypeptide(L)' 'MYYTKVIVQYSSGSKAQGVKVALSIGGIMSGGVTQNVYTDRHGVAIISHESRGSAKVMVKGTTRAKVQVPCETVVFI' A
#
# COMPACT_ATOMS: atom_id res chain seq x y z
N MET A 1 -15.30 6.45 4.02
CA MET A 1 -14.23 5.84 3.21
C MET A 1 -12.88 6.40 3.67
N TYR A 2 -11.87 5.55 3.84
CA TYR A 2 -10.51 5.95 4.25
C TYR A 2 -9.54 5.87 3.09
N TYR A 3 -8.42 6.58 3.24
CA TYR A 3 -7.34 6.59 2.27
C TYR A 3 -6.02 6.28 2.97
N THR A 4 -5.24 5.39 2.37
CA THR A 4 -3.86 5.11 2.76
C THR A 4 -2.95 5.51 1.61
N LYS A 5 -1.92 6.29 1.92
CA LYS A 5 -0.92 6.74 0.96
C LYS A 5 0.35 5.90 1.12
N VAL A 6 0.75 5.25 0.04
CA VAL A 6 1.98 4.45 -0.02
C VAL A 6 2.93 5.10 -1.01
N ILE A 7 4.14 5.44 -0.54
CA ILE A 7 5.22 5.96 -1.36
C ILE A 7 6.22 4.84 -1.60
N VAL A 8 6.36 4.40 -2.85
CA VAL A 8 7.29 3.34 -3.24
C VAL A 8 8.57 3.96 -3.81
N GLN A 9 9.71 3.56 -3.25
CA GLN A 9 11.03 4.05 -3.63
C GLN A 9 12.01 2.89 -3.84
N TYR A 10 12.97 3.07 -4.74
CA TYR A 10 14.13 2.18 -4.82
C TYR A 10 15.12 2.48 -3.71
N SER A 11 16.00 1.52 -3.40
CA SER A 11 17.12 1.74 -2.46
C SER A 11 18.02 2.92 -2.83
N SER A 12 18.08 3.29 -4.12
CA SER A 12 18.79 4.48 -4.61
C SER A 12 18.11 5.82 -4.26
N GLY A 13 16.90 5.79 -3.69
CA GLY A 13 16.06 6.97 -3.44
C GLY A 13 15.19 7.39 -4.64
N SER A 14 15.38 6.77 -5.81
CA SER A 14 14.58 7.00 -7.01
C SER A 14 13.13 6.59 -6.79
N LYS A 15 12.17 7.34 -7.33
CA LYS A 15 10.74 7.03 -7.19
C LYS A 15 10.33 5.92 -8.15
N ALA A 16 9.58 4.94 -7.66
CA ALA A 16 9.18 3.79 -8.46
C ALA A 16 7.80 4.02 -9.10
N GLN A 17 7.76 4.37 -10.38
CA GLN A 17 6.54 4.60 -11.15
C GLN A 17 5.94 3.30 -11.71
N GLY A 18 4.60 3.24 -11.84
CA GLY A 18 3.90 2.12 -12.49
C GLY A 18 3.94 0.83 -11.69
N VAL A 19 4.26 0.90 -10.40
CA VAL A 19 4.37 -0.26 -9.53
C VAL A 19 3.02 -0.58 -8.92
N LYS A 20 2.62 -1.85 -9.02
CA LYS A 20 1.39 -2.38 -8.43
C LYS A 20 1.47 -2.38 -6.90
N VAL A 21 0.51 -1.73 -6.24
CA VAL A 21 0.36 -1.66 -4.79
C VAL A 21 -1.07 -2.07 -4.40
N ALA A 22 -1.19 -2.82 -3.30
CA ALA A 22 -2.46 -3.16 -2.66
C ALA A 22 -2.29 -3.26 -1.14
N LEU A 23 -3.39 -3.19 -0.39
CA LEU A 23 -3.42 -3.52 1.03
C LEU A 23 -4.06 -4.88 1.24
N SER A 24 -3.43 -5.74 2.02
CA SER A 24 -4.09 -6.90 2.63
C SER A 24 -4.55 -6.50 4.03
N ILE A 25 -5.85 -6.33 4.21
CA ILE A 25 -6.44 -5.89 5.47
C ILE A 25 -6.88 -7.14 6.24
N GLY A 26 -6.36 -7.28 7.46
CA GLY A 26 -6.80 -8.34 8.37
C GLY A 26 -8.03 -7.90 9.16
N GLY A 27 -9.13 -8.63 9.02
CA GLY A 27 -10.37 -8.45 9.79
C GLY A 27 -10.91 -9.78 10.32
N ILE A 28 -11.74 -9.72 11.36
CA ILE A 28 -12.24 -10.90 12.10
C ILE A 28 -13.20 -11.78 11.28
N MET A 29 -13.90 -11.25 10.27
CA MET A 29 -14.87 -12.04 9.48
C MET A 29 -14.57 -12.14 7.97
N SER A 30 -13.69 -11.30 7.41
CA SER A 30 -13.22 -11.43 6.03
C SER A 30 -11.93 -10.65 5.85
N GLY A 31 -10.79 -11.34 5.93
CA GLY A 31 -9.54 -10.80 5.40
C GLY A 31 -9.71 -10.54 3.90
N GLY A 32 -9.21 -9.42 3.41
CA GLY A 32 -9.38 -9.02 2.00
C GLY A 32 -8.15 -8.31 1.46
N VAL A 33 -7.92 -8.44 0.15
CA VAL A 33 -6.94 -7.64 -0.57
C VAL A 33 -7.70 -6.55 -1.33
N THR A 34 -7.31 -5.29 -1.16
CA THR A 34 -7.89 -4.18 -1.90
C THR A 34 -7.63 -4.32 -3.39
N GLN A 35 -8.33 -3.54 -4.21
CA GLN A 35 -7.98 -3.42 -5.62
C GLN A 35 -6.52 -2.97 -5.79
N ASN A 36 -5.94 -3.40 -6.91
CA ASN A 36 -4.61 -2.96 -7.31
C ASN A 36 -4.66 -1.50 -7.75
N VAL A 37 -3.79 -0.69 -7.17
CA VAL A 37 -3.49 0.66 -7.65
C VAL A 37 -2.04 0.73 -8.11
N TYR A 38 -1.73 1.68 -8.97
CA TYR A 38 -0.40 1.84 -9.54
C TYR A 38 0.19 3.16 -9.10
N THR A 39 1.48 3.15 -8.80
CA THR A 39 2.19 4.38 -8.41
C THR A 39 2.31 5.35 -9.57
N ASP A 40 2.17 6.64 -9.26
CA ASP A 40 2.39 7.74 -10.20
C ASP A 40 3.90 8.01 -10.44
N ARG A 41 4.21 9.09 -11.18
CA ARG A 41 5.60 9.52 -11.46
C ARG A 41 6.42 9.87 -10.20
N HIS A 42 5.75 10.12 -9.07
CA HIS A 42 6.38 10.41 -7.79
C HIS A 42 6.47 9.17 -6.88
N GLY A 43 6.10 7.99 -7.40
CA GLY A 43 6.09 6.75 -6.66
C GLY A 43 4.91 6.64 -5.68
N VAL A 44 3.88 7.47 -5.81
CA VAL A 44 2.76 7.55 -4.87
C VAL A 44 1.59 6.70 -5.36
N ALA A 45 1.07 5.85 -4.49
CA ALA A 45 -0.19 5.14 -4.67
C ALA A 45 -1.16 5.52 -3.53
N ILE A 46 -2.37 5.92 -3.89
CA ILE A 46 -3.45 6.23 -2.94
C ILE A 46 -4.49 5.13 -3.02
N ILE A 47 -4.72 4.46 -1.89
CA ILE A 47 -5.61 3.29 -1.79
C ILE A 47 -6.84 3.66 -0.97
N SER A 48 -8.02 3.58 -1.58
CA SER A 48 -9.30 3.72 -0.89
C SER A 48 -9.73 2.40 -0.25
N HIS A 49 -10.17 2.43 1.01
CA HIS A 49 -10.69 1.26 1.72
C HIS A 49 -11.67 1.65 2.84
N GLU A 50 -12.39 0.68 3.39
CA GLU A 50 -13.41 0.92 4.43
C GLU A 50 -12.92 0.60 5.84
N SER A 51 -11.82 -0.15 5.97
CA SER A 51 -11.38 -0.67 7.26
C SER A 51 -10.42 0.27 8.01
N ARG A 52 -10.41 0.15 9.33
CA ARG A 52 -9.34 0.64 10.21
C ARG A 52 -8.72 -0.56 10.91
N GLY A 53 -7.39 -0.60 11.06
CA GLY A 53 -6.76 -1.77 11.65
C GLY A 53 -5.37 -2.08 11.10
N SER A 54 -4.88 -3.26 11.46
CA SER A 54 -3.62 -3.79 10.91
C SER A 54 -3.83 -4.22 9.46
N ALA A 55 -2.96 -3.74 8.57
CA ALA A 55 -2.88 -4.16 7.18
C ALA A 55 -1.44 -4.47 6.77
N LYS A 56 -1.27 -5.19 5.68
CA LYS A 56 0.01 -5.43 5.00
C LYS A 56 0.04 -4.65 3.70
N VAL A 57 1.09 -3.86 3.49
CA VAL A 57 1.35 -3.21 2.20
C VAL A 57 1.98 -4.23 1.28
N MET A 58 1.31 -4.52 0.17
CA MET A 58 1.78 -5.43 -0.87
C MET A 58 2.26 -4.63 -2.07
N VAL A 59 3.49 -4.86 -2.51
CA VAL A 59 4.10 -4.21 -3.68
C VAL A 59 4.59 -5.29 -4.63
N LYS A 60 4.15 -5.25 -5.90
CA LYS A 60 4.39 -6.31 -6.90
C LYS A 60 3.97 -7.71 -6.43
N GLY A 61 2.98 -7.81 -5.54
CA GLY A 61 2.50 -9.09 -4.98
C GLY A 61 3.25 -9.58 -3.75
N THR A 62 4.33 -8.91 -3.34
CA THR A 62 5.09 -9.25 -2.13
C THR A 62 4.74 -8.31 -0.99
N THR A 63 4.59 -8.82 0.24
CA THR A 63 4.42 -7.98 1.43
C THR A 63 5.72 -7.22 1.72
N ARG A 64 5.65 -5.88 1.79
CA ARG A 64 6.79 -5.01 2.10
C ARG A 64 6.75 -4.43 3.50
N ALA A 65 5.56 -4.20 4.05
CA ALA A 65 5.39 -3.65 5.38
C ALA A 65 4.10 -4.11 6.03
N LYS A 66 4.05 -4.08 7.37
CA LYS A 66 2.82 -4.17 8.16
C LYS A 66 2.58 -2.80 8.79
N VAL A 67 1.37 -2.27 8.62
CA VAL A 67 1.02 -0.89 9.02
C VAL A 67 -0.36 -0.87 9.68
N GLN A 68 -0.65 0.22 10.39
CA GLN A 68 -1.98 0.51 10.88
C GLN A 68 -2.65 1.49 9.91
N VAL A 69 -3.78 1.09 9.30
CA VAL A 69 -4.51 1.92 8.32
C VAL A 69 -5.70 2.64 8.97
N PRO A 70 -6.05 3.85 8.48
CA PRO A 70 -5.37 4.61 7.42
C PRO A 70 -4.04 5.23 7.86
N CYS A 71 -3.06 5.30 6.94
CA CYS A 71 -1.77 5.94 7.20
C CYS A 71 -1.12 6.51 5.94
N GLU A 72 -0.04 7.26 6.13
CA GLU A 72 0.96 7.53 5.10
C GLU A 72 2.24 6.75 5.44
N THR A 73 2.80 6.04 4.46
CA THR A 73 4.00 5.24 4.67
C THR A 73 4.90 5.18 3.44
N VAL A 74 6.20 4.98 3.67
CA VAL A 74 7.22 4.79 2.63
C VAL A 74 7.66 3.33 2.66
N VAL A 75 7.72 2.69 1.49
CA VAL A 75 8.22 1.32 1.32
C VAL A 75 9.29 1.28 0.25
N PHE A 76 10.30 0.44 0.49
CA PHE A 76 11.42 0.26 -0.42
C PHE A 76 11.27 -1.04 -1.23
N ILE A 77 11.64 -0.99 -2.51
CA ILE A 77 11.70 -2.14 -3.42
C ILE A 77 13.06 -2.29 -4.09
#